data_AF-A0A437H1Z7-F1
#
_entry.id   AF-A0A437H1Z7-F1
#
_cell.length_a   1.000
_cell.length_b   1.000
_cell.length_c   1.000
_cell.angle_alpha   90.00
_cell.angle_beta   90.00
_cell.angle_gamma   90.00
#
_symmetry.space_group_name_H-M   'P 1'
#
loop_
_entity.id
_entity.type
_entity.pdbx_description
1 polymer ?
#
loop_
_entity_poly.entity_id
_entity_poly.type
_entity_poly.pdbx_seq_one_letter_code
_entity_poly.pdbx_strand_id
1 'polypeptide(L)'
;MVGTVQELRDINHGFDPSIGHWVHRGLDLSNPTQLSPEEAQAFRDHYAAQFGHSLNGLDWWLDQNPEVLKRYRLYCSLTLRVEPAITGNGTLTFYAIRGYLKGVQYVLHSWRARGVSKAQALEMLAMAFVHAGPRGMETIAEAAKGIEFEENPEKGSKFPEGWAADIEAFRSGLDFSSVDLSSSEKSKLYDWYLATVGEIPPYVRFMAEHRPRLIKTHRARFENMLYHLPKQMWPTTMLYYHVMSRLAEGIRENVLLCKAWGVTKADTLDTIGNALVYGQMEAATMIQNEAGDVFEGWVD
;
A
#
# COMPACT_ATOMS: atom_id res chain seq x y z
N MET A 1 -15.45 4.43 20.28
CA MET A 1 -14.63 3.81 21.33
C MET A 1 -13.45 3.13 20.65
N VAL A 2 -12.28 3.76 20.71
CA VAL A 2 -11.02 3.20 20.20
C VAL A 2 -10.63 2.07 21.14
N GLY A 3 -10.29 0.89 20.59
CA GLY A 3 -9.84 -0.24 21.39
C GLY A 3 -8.61 0.15 22.21
N THR A 4 -8.37 -0.53 23.32
CA THR A 4 -7.18 -0.25 24.12
C THR A 4 -5.91 -0.49 23.29
N VAL A 5 -4.82 0.23 23.56
CA VAL A 5 -3.50 -0.02 22.94
C VAL A 5 -3.11 -1.51 23.02
N GLN A 6 -3.60 -2.22 24.03
CA GLN A 6 -3.43 -3.67 24.21
C GLN A 6 -4.20 -4.50 23.17
N GLU A 7 -5.48 -4.20 22.91
CA GLU A 7 -6.28 -4.88 21.88
C GLU A 7 -5.75 -4.62 20.47
N LEU A 8 -5.16 -3.44 20.27
CA LEU A 8 -4.47 -3.12 19.02
C LEU A 8 -3.21 -3.99 18.92
N ARG A 9 -2.37 -4.09 19.97
CA ARG A 9 -1.15 -4.92 20.00
C ARG A 9 -1.38 -6.40 19.71
N ASP A 10 -2.56 -6.93 20.03
CA ASP A 10 -2.95 -8.30 19.68
C ASP A 10 -3.03 -8.52 18.14
N ILE A 11 -3.21 -7.46 17.35
CA ILE A 11 -3.26 -7.51 15.87
C ILE A 11 -1.87 -7.72 15.25
N ASN A 12 -0.78 -7.24 15.88
CA ASN A 12 0.60 -7.54 15.44
C ASN A 12 1.13 -8.85 16.05
N HIS A 13 0.23 -9.78 16.36
CA HIS A 13 0.51 -11.06 17.02
C HIS A 13 1.29 -10.88 18.33
N GLY A 14 1.04 -9.77 19.02
CA GLY A 14 1.66 -9.40 20.28
C GLY A 14 3.04 -8.74 20.16
N PHE A 15 3.73 -8.74 19.02
CA PHE A 15 5.11 -8.22 18.93
C PHE A 15 5.23 -6.78 19.49
N ASP A 16 5.91 -6.64 20.63
CA ASP A 16 6.17 -5.39 21.31
C ASP A 16 7.52 -5.48 22.06
N PRO A 17 8.62 -5.10 21.40
CA PRO A 17 9.93 -5.15 22.01
C PRO A 17 10.09 -4.17 23.18
N SER A 18 9.24 -3.13 23.29
CA SER A 18 9.32 -2.13 24.36
C SER A 18 8.95 -2.68 25.73
N ILE A 19 8.15 -3.75 25.77
CA ILE A 19 7.77 -4.48 26.99
C ILE A 19 8.42 -5.88 27.05
N GLY A 20 9.38 -6.15 26.17
CA GLY A 20 10.10 -7.42 26.12
C GLY A 20 9.34 -8.57 25.45
N HIS A 21 8.26 -8.31 24.71
CA HIS A 21 7.53 -9.34 23.99
C HIS A 21 8.00 -9.42 22.53
N TRP A 22 8.88 -10.38 22.25
CA TRP A 22 9.55 -10.53 20.95
C TRP A 22 8.94 -11.60 20.05
N VAL A 23 7.75 -12.11 20.37
CA VAL A 23 7.11 -13.17 19.58
C VAL A 23 6.38 -12.56 18.38
N HIS A 24 6.65 -13.09 17.19
CA HIS A 24 5.97 -12.67 15.97
C HIS A 24 5.65 -13.90 15.11
N ARG A 25 4.34 -14.12 14.87
CA ARG A 25 3.84 -15.28 14.09
C ARG A 25 4.40 -16.62 14.61
N GLY A 26 4.47 -16.76 15.94
CA GLY A 26 4.96 -17.98 16.59
C GLY A 26 6.48 -18.08 16.76
N LEU A 27 7.28 -17.17 16.20
CA LEU A 27 8.74 -17.17 16.38
C LEU A 27 9.16 -16.22 17.50
N ASP A 28 10.04 -16.66 18.41
CA ASP A 28 10.67 -15.80 19.42
C ASP A 28 11.86 -15.05 18.81
N LEU A 29 11.66 -13.79 18.43
CA LEU A 29 12.68 -13.00 17.75
C LEU A 29 13.80 -12.48 18.67
N SER A 30 13.72 -12.69 19.98
CA SER A 30 14.78 -12.27 20.92
C SER A 30 16.03 -13.13 20.83
N ASN A 31 15.88 -14.38 20.39
CA ASN A 31 16.96 -15.35 20.26
C ASN A 31 17.00 -15.94 18.83
N PRO A 32 17.55 -15.20 17.85
CA PRO A 32 17.46 -15.61 16.45
C PRO A 32 18.29 -16.86 16.12
N THR A 33 19.29 -17.21 16.93
CA THR A 33 20.17 -18.38 16.65
C THR A 33 19.57 -19.71 17.08
N GLN A 34 18.42 -19.71 17.76
CA GLN A 34 17.73 -20.91 18.21
C GLN A 34 16.33 -20.98 17.59
N LEU A 35 15.89 -22.20 17.29
CA LEU A 35 14.53 -22.51 16.84
C LEU A 35 14.07 -23.78 17.54
N SER A 36 13.05 -23.65 18.38
CA SER A 36 12.36 -24.80 18.96
C SER A 36 11.39 -25.45 17.95
N PRO A 37 11.09 -26.76 18.09
CA PRO A 37 10.05 -27.41 17.29
C PRO A 37 8.68 -26.70 17.40
N GLU A 38 8.34 -26.18 18.58
CA GLU A 38 7.10 -25.48 18.85
C GLU A 38 7.00 -24.15 18.07
N GLU A 39 8.07 -23.35 18.06
CA GLU A 39 8.14 -22.12 17.24
C GLU A 39 7.98 -22.45 15.75
N ALA A 40 8.67 -23.49 15.27
CA ALA A 40 8.62 -23.89 13.88
C ALA A 40 7.20 -24.30 13.46
N GLN A 41 6.52 -25.08 14.30
CA GLN A 41 5.14 -25.48 14.05
C GLN A 41 4.19 -24.29 14.10
N ALA A 42 4.30 -23.45 15.13
CA ALA A 42 3.46 -22.25 15.28
C ALA A 42 3.59 -21.29 14.10
N PHE A 43 4.79 -21.13 13.54
CA PHE A 43 5.01 -20.32 12.34
C PHE A 43 4.33 -20.90 11.11
N ARG A 44 4.46 -22.21 10.86
CA ARG A 44 3.81 -22.88 9.72
C ARG A 44 2.29 -22.82 9.86
N ASP A 45 1.77 -23.07 11.05
CA ASP A 45 0.33 -23.01 11.34
C ASP A 45 -0.23 -21.61 11.12
N HIS A 46 0.49 -20.57 11.51
CA HIS A 46 0.08 -19.19 11.28
C HIS A 46 -0.14 -18.89 9.79
N TYR A 47 0.82 -19.23 8.92
CA TYR A 47 0.68 -18.98 7.48
C TYR A 47 -0.37 -19.91 6.84
N ALA A 48 -0.44 -21.18 7.25
CA ALA A 48 -1.47 -22.09 6.77
C ALA A 48 -2.88 -21.60 7.12
N ALA A 49 -3.10 -21.10 8.34
CA ALA A 49 -4.38 -20.55 8.76
C ALA A 49 -4.71 -19.24 8.01
N GLN A 50 -3.72 -18.37 7.79
CA GLN A 50 -3.96 -17.07 7.15
C GLN A 50 -4.19 -17.19 5.64
N PHE A 51 -3.52 -18.12 4.95
CA PHE A 51 -3.52 -18.20 3.48
C PHE A 51 -4.09 -19.49 2.91
N GLY A 52 -4.48 -20.45 3.76
CA GLY A 52 -4.92 -21.77 3.33
C GLY A 52 -3.79 -22.67 2.81
N HIS A 53 -2.53 -22.22 2.87
CA HIS A 53 -1.34 -22.99 2.51
C HIS A 53 -0.10 -22.44 3.20
N SER A 54 0.97 -23.24 3.29
CA SER A 54 2.25 -22.79 3.83
C SER A 54 3.01 -21.91 2.83
N LEU A 55 3.96 -21.10 3.31
CA LEU A 55 4.83 -20.32 2.44
C LEU A 55 6.16 -21.04 2.25
N ASN A 56 6.22 -21.94 1.28
CA ASN A 56 7.38 -22.81 1.02
C ASN A 56 8.74 -22.09 1.04
N GLY A 57 8.82 -20.83 0.56
CA GLY A 57 10.06 -20.07 0.59
C GLY A 57 10.50 -19.66 2.00
N LEU A 58 9.55 -19.32 2.88
CA LEU A 58 9.84 -19.06 4.29
C LEU A 58 10.07 -20.37 5.05
N ASP A 59 9.29 -21.42 4.78
CA ASP A 59 9.50 -22.75 5.37
C ASP A 59 10.90 -23.29 5.04
N TRP A 60 11.36 -23.08 3.80
CA TRP A 60 12.72 -23.45 3.41
C TRP A 60 13.77 -22.71 4.24
N TRP A 61 13.63 -21.40 4.46
CA TRP A 61 14.55 -20.68 5.35
C TRP A 61 14.43 -21.11 6.81
N LEU A 62 13.22 -21.43 7.28
CA LEU A 62 12.99 -21.97 8.62
C LEU A 62 13.77 -23.27 8.83
N ASP A 63 13.78 -24.15 7.82
CA ASP A 63 14.43 -25.46 7.87
C ASP A 63 15.95 -25.39 7.65
N GLN A 64 16.41 -24.50 6.77
CA GLN A 64 17.82 -24.42 6.36
C GLN A 64 18.65 -23.50 7.24
N ASN A 65 18.11 -22.33 7.61
CA ASN A 65 18.81 -21.34 8.42
C ASN A 65 17.80 -20.43 9.14
N PRO A 66 17.25 -20.88 10.28
CA PRO A 66 16.21 -20.14 10.99
C PRO A 66 16.69 -18.79 11.50
N GLU A 67 17.99 -18.59 11.72
CA GLU A 67 18.54 -17.29 12.09
C GLU A 67 18.28 -16.23 11.01
N VAL A 68 18.51 -16.58 9.74
CA VAL A 68 18.22 -15.69 8.61
C VAL A 68 16.73 -15.35 8.58
N LEU A 69 15.85 -16.34 8.74
CA LEU A 69 14.41 -16.11 8.75
C LEU A 69 13.97 -15.23 9.94
N LYS A 70 14.43 -15.53 11.15
CA LYS A 70 14.06 -14.77 12.36
C LYS A 70 14.52 -13.33 12.26
N ARG A 71 15.73 -13.06 11.75
CA ARG A 71 16.20 -11.69 11.48
C ARG A 71 15.33 -10.99 10.42
N TYR A 72 14.96 -11.68 9.35
CA TYR A 72 14.03 -11.14 8.35
C TYR A 72 12.64 -10.85 8.95
N ARG A 73 12.13 -11.71 9.82
CA ARG A 73 10.83 -11.51 10.50
C ARG A 73 10.87 -10.39 11.52
N LEU A 74 12.00 -10.18 12.19
CA LEU A 74 12.24 -9.03 13.05
C LEU A 74 12.27 -7.73 12.24
N TYR A 75 12.95 -7.73 11.10
CA TYR A 75 12.91 -6.60 10.20
C TYR A 75 11.47 -6.30 9.74
N CYS A 76 10.72 -7.33 9.31
CA CYS A 76 9.32 -7.16 8.89
C CYS A 76 8.37 -6.74 10.02
N SER A 77 8.62 -7.14 11.27
CA SER A 77 7.74 -6.78 12.39
C SER A 77 7.89 -5.30 12.78
N LEU A 78 9.05 -4.71 12.52
CA LEU A 78 9.34 -3.30 12.75
C LEU A 78 8.83 -2.39 11.62
N THR A 79 8.47 -2.96 10.46
CA THR A 79 7.92 -2.22 9.31
C THR A 79 6.40 -2.31 9.21
N LEU A 80 5.73 -2.93 10.19
CA LEU A 80 4.28 -3.10 10.23
C LEU A 80 3.70 -2.33 11.42
N ARG A 81 2.72 -1.46 11.15
CA ARG A 81 1.88 -0.88 12.19
C ARG A 81 0.85 -1.89 12.70
N VAL A 82 0.40 -1.63 13.92
CA VAL A 82 -0.46 -2.52 14.70
C VAL A 82 -1.96 -2.19 14.54
N GLU A 83 -2.30 -0.92 14.26
CA GLU A 83 -3.69 -0.53 13.98
C GLU A 83 -4.11 -0.90 12.54
N PRO A 84 -5.37 -1.33 12.33
CA PRO A 84 -5.79 -1.85 11.04
C PRO A 84 -5.93 -0.72 10.02
N ALA A 85 -4.91 -0.57 9.18
CA ALA A 85 -5.09 -0.07 7.82
C ALA A 85 -5.27 -1.28 6.90
N ILE A 86 -6.19 -1.19 5.93
CA ILE A 86 -6.17 -2.14 4.82
C ILE A 86 -4.84 -1.96 4.08
N THR A 87 -3.95 -2.94 4.24
CA THR A 87 -2.62 -2.95 3.61
C THR A 87 -2.60 -3.82 2.36
N GLY A 88 -1.47 -3.78 1.64
CA GLY A 88 -1.20 -4.69 0.52
C GLY A 88 -1.61 -4.16 -0.85
N ASN A 89 -2.24 -2.99 -0.96
CA ASN A 89 -2.59 -2.40 -2.27
C ASN A 89 -1.36 -2.14 -3.13
N GLY A 90 -0.32 -1.51 -2.57
CA GLY A 90 0.90 -1.25 -3.32
C GLY A 90 1.63 -2.55 -3.68
N THR A 91 1.60 -3.52 -2.75
CA THR A 91 2.13 -4.87 -2.95
C THR A 91 1.39 -5.62 -4.06
N LEU A 92 0.05 -5.50 -4.13
CA LEU A 92 -0.78 -6.10 -5.17
C LEU A 92 -0.31 -5.65 -6.55
N THR A 93 -0.17 -4.33 -6.75
CA THR A 93 0.26 -3.74 -8.02
C THR A 93 1.59 -4.33 -8.48
N PHE A 94 2.56 -4.42 -7.56
CA PHE A 94 3.87 -4.99 -7.86
C PHE A 94 3.83 -6.49 -8.14
N TYR A 95 3.15 -7.28 -7.31
CA TYR A 95 2.99 -8.71 -7.54
C TYR A 95 2.29 -9.00 -8.86
N ALA A 96 1.25 -8.24 -9.20
CA ALA A 96 0.53 -8.35 -10.47
C ALA A 96 1.45 -8.07 -11.67
N ILE A 97 2.20 -6.96 -11.65
CA ILE A 97 3.17 -6.62 -12.72
C ILE A 97 4.23 -7.72 -12.90
N ARG A 98 4.69 -8.30 -11.79
CA ARG A 98 5.73 -9.34 -11.80
C ARG A 98 5.18 -10.73 -12.15
N GLY A 99 3.87 -10.89 -12.32
CA GLY A 99 3.25 -12.20 -12.56
C GLY A 99 3.28 -13.13 -11.35
N TYR A 100 3.41 -12.58 -10.13
CA TYR A 100 3.51 -13.38 -8.92
C TYR A 100 2.14 -13.77 -8.38
N LEU A 101 1.55 -14.80 -8.99
CA LEU A 101 0.19 -15.29 -8.73
C LEU A 101 -0.11 -15.49 -7.24
N LYS A 102 0.76 -16.24 -6.53
CA LYS A 102 0.57 -16.53 -5.09
C LYS A 102 0.57 -15.27 -4.23
N GLY A 103 1.39 -14.28 -4.57
CA GLY A 103 1.41 -13.00 -3.87
C GLY A 103 0.12 -12.22 -4.07
N VAL A 104 -0.44 -12.23 -5.29
CA VAL A 104 -1.73 -11.60 -5.57
C VAL A 104 -2.85 -12.29 -4.79
N GLN A 105 -2.90 -13.63 -4.81
CA GLN A 105 -3.86 -14.43 -4.03
C GLN A 105 -3.79 -14.10 -2.53
N TYR A 106 -2.58 -14.02 -1.98
CA TYR A 106 -2.31 -13.61 -0.61
C TYR A 106 -2.98 -12.27 -0.26
N VAL A 107 -2.86 -11.26 -1.14
CA VAL A 107 -3.44 -9.94 -0.89
C VAL A 107 -4.98 -10.00 -0.94
N LEU A 108 -5.55 -10.71 -1.92
CA LEU A 108 -7.01 -10.80 -2.07
C LEU A 108 -7.67 -11.52 -0.89
N HIS A 109 -7.10 -12.63 -0.42
CA HIS A 109 -7.56 -13.31 0.81
C HIS A 109 -7.45 -12.40 2.04
N SER A 110 -6.34 -11.68 2.15
CA SER A 110 -6.08 -10.72 3.22
C SER A 110 -7.13 -9.60 3.27
N TRP A 111 -7.59 -9.11 2.12
CA TRP A 111 -8.68 -8.13 2.02
C TRP A 111 -10.03 -8.70 2.41
N ARG A 112 -10.37 -9.89 1.90
CA ARG A 112 -11.63 -10.57 2.23
C ARG A 112 -11.74 -10.81 3.74
N ALA A 113 -10.68 -11.34 4.35
CA ALA A 113 -10.63 -11.58 5.80
C ALA A 113 -10.72 -10.28 6.65
N ARG A 114 -10.44 -9.12 6.05
CA ARG A 114 -10.52 -7.80 6.69
C ARG A 114 -11.80 -7.04 6.36
N GLY A 115 -12.78 -7.69 5.73
CA GLY A 115 -14.07 -7.04 5.49
C GLY A 115 -14.06 -5.99 4.38
N VAL A 116 -13.13 -6.09 3.44
CA VAL A 116 -13.20 -5.29 2.22
C VAL A 116 -14.44 -5.71 1.44
N SER A 117 -15.34 -4.76 1.18
CA SER A 117 -16.51 -5.02 0.34
C SER A 117 -16.12 -5.20 -1.12
N LYS A 118 -16.99 -5.78 -1.93
CA LYS A 118 -16.76 -5.92 -3.37
C LYS A 118 -16.50 -4.59 -4.07
N ALA A 119 -17.24 -3.55 -3.72
CA ALA A 119 -17.04 -2.21 -4.28
C ALA A 119 -15.64 -1.66 -3.97
N GLN A 120 -15.21 -1.76 -2.71
CA GLN A 120 -13.86 -1.38 -2.29
C GLN A 120 -12.77 -2.22 -2.97
N ALA A 121 -12.97 -3.54 -3.08
CA ALA A 121 -12.03 -4.42 -3.77
C ALA A 121 -11.87 -4.02 -5.24
N LEU A 122 -12.97 -3.72 -5.95
CA LEU A 122 -12.92 -3.26 -7.34
C LEU A 122 -12.17 -1.95 -7.49
N GLU A 123 -12.32 -1.00 -6.56
CA GLU A 123 -11.54 0.24 -6.55
C GLU A 123 -10.04 -0.02 -6.32
N MET A 124 -9.68 -0.88 -5.36
CA MET A 124 -8.28 -1.28 -5.14
C MET A 124 -7.67 -1.97 -6.37
N LEU A 125 -8.44 -2.82 -7.06
CA LEU A 125 -8.02 -3.44 -8.32
C LEU A 125 -7.86 -2.41 -9.45
N ALA A 126 -8.75 -1.42 -9.52
CA ALA A 126 -8.66 -0.32 -10.48
C ALA A 126 -7.39 0.52 -10.25
N MET A 127 -7.01 0.76 -8.99
CA MET A 127 -5.76 1.43 -8.65
C MET A 127 -4.55 0.63 -9.15
N ALA A 128 -4.53 -0.68 -8.95
CA ALA A 128 -3.47 -1.54 -9.48
C ALA A 128 -3.43 -1.48 -11.02
N PHE A 129 -4.58 -1.44 -11.68
CA PHE A 129 -4.66 -1.36 -13.14
C PHE A 129 -4.07 -0.07 -13.73
N VAL A 130 -3.97 1.02 -12.96
CA VAL A 130 -3.28 2.24 -13.41
C VAL A 130 -1.86 1.93 -13.88
N HIS A 131 -1.11 1.17 -13.09
CA HIS A 131 0.29 0.84 -13.37
C HIS A 131 0.48 -0.54 -13.99
N ALA A 132 -0.36 -1.52 -13.61
CA ALA A 132 -0.15 -2.90 -13.98
C ALA A 132 -0.62 -3.24 -15.39
N GLY A 133 -1.56 -2.45 -15.92
CA GLY A 133 -2.12 -2.63 -17.25
C GLY A 133 -2.68 -4.04 -17.50
N PRO A 134 -2.87 -4.44 -18.77
CA PRO A 134 -3.45 -5.73 -19.11
C PRO A 134 -2.69 -6.93 -18.54
N ARG A 135 -1.34 -6.89 -18.59
CA ARG A 135 -0.47 -7.96 -18.06
C ARG A 135 -0.71 -8.23 -16.57
N GLY A 136 -0.76 -7.17 -15.76
CA GLY A 136 -1.05 -7.35 -14.34
C GLY A 136 -2.47 -7.86 -14.10
N MET A 137 -3.42 -7.44 -14.95
CA MET A 137 -4.80 -7.87 -14.82
C MET A 137 -5.03 -9.32 -15.16
N GLU A 138 -4.27 -9.91 -16.09
CA GLU A 138 -4.28 -11.35 -16.32
C GLU A 138 -3.84 -12.12 -15.07
N THR A 139 -2.80 -11.63 -14.39
CA THR A 139 -2.32 -12.24 -13.14
C THR A 139 -3.36 -12.13 -12.02
N ILE A 140 -4.03 -10.97 -11.91
CA ILE A 140 -5.11 -10.75 -10.95
C ILE A 140 -6.33 -11.62 -11.25
N ALA A 141 -6.75 -11.71 -12.51
CA ALA A 141 -7.89 -12.52 -12.90
C ALA A 141 -7.65 -14.00 -12.58
N GLU A 142 -6.44 -14.51 -12.84
CA GLU A 142 -6.07 -15.88 -12.46
C GLU A 142 -6.04 -16.07 -10.94
N ALA A 143 -5.45 -15.12 -10.21
CA ALA A 143 -5.36 -15.16 -8.75
C ALA A 143 -6.74 -15.13 -8.07
N ALA A 144 -7.68 -14.35 -8.61
CA ALA A 144 -8.99 -14.13 -8.02
C ALA A 144 -9.95 -15.33 -8.17
N LYS A 145 -9.60 -16.37 -8.91
CA LYS A 145 -10.45 -17.55 -9.08
C LYS A 145 -10.80 -18.18 -7.73
N GLY A 146 -12.10 -18.28 -7.45
CA GLY A 146 -12.62 -18.83 -6.19
C GLY A 146 -12.57 -17.85 -5.01
N ILE A 147 -12.18 -16.60 -5.23
CA ILE A 147 -12.23 -15.53 -4.23
C ILE A 147 -13.38 -14.59 -4.58
N GLU A 148 -14.42 -14.62 -3.78
CA GLU A 148 -15.56 -13.71 -3.90
C GLU A 148 -15.56 -12.70 -2.73
N PHE A 149 -15.83 -11.45 -3.06
CA PHE A 149 -16.02 -10.38 -2.09
C PHE A 149 -17.51 -10.13 -1.89
N GLU A 150 -17.91 -9.97 -0.63
CA GLU A 150 -19.30 -9.68 -0.26
C GLU A 150 -19.64 -8.22 -0.57
N GLU A 151 -20.88 -7.96 -1.00
CA GLU A 151 -21.34 -6.57 -1.21
C GLU A 151 -21.40 -5.82 0.14
N ASN A 152 -21.87 -6.50 1.18
CA ASN A 152 -22.05 -5.95 2.53
C ASN A 152 -21.45 -6.93 3.56
N PRO A 153 -20.13 -6.91 3.78
CA PRO A 153 -19.50 -7.80 4.76
C PRO A 153 -19.99 -7.50 6.17
N GLU A 154 -20.24 -8.55 6.97
CA GLU A 154 -20.75 -8.43 8.35
C GLU A 154 -19.88 -7.51 9.21
N LYS A 155 -18.56 -7.60 9.04
CA LYS A 155 -17.58 -6.70 9.62
C LYS A 155 -16.92 -5.91 8.50
N GLY A 156 -17.22 -4.62 8.41
CA GLY A 156 -16.58 -3.73 7.44
C GLY A 156 -15.08 -3.53 7.68
N SER A 157 -14.37 -3.19 6.61
CA SER A 157 -12.98 -2.75 6.66
C SER A 157 -12.80 -1.54 7.57
N LYS A 158 -11.65 -1.51 8.26
CA LYS A 158 -11.26 -0.38 9.11
C LYS A 158 -10.16 0.41 8.44
N PHE A 159 -10.24 1.73 8.59
CA PHE A 159 -9.24 2.69 8.15
C PHE A 159 -8.84 3.57 9.35
N PRO A 160 -7.67 4.22 9.28
CA PRO A 160 -7.26 5.20 10.30
C PRO A 160 -8.30 6.30 10.51
N GLU A 161 -8.26 6.93 11.68
CA GLU A 161 -9.14 8.05 12.00
C GLU A 161 -8.95 9.21 10.98
N GLY A 162 -10.05 9.87 10.61
CA GLY A 162 -10.06 10.96 9.63
C GLY A 162 -10.00 10.52 8.16
N TRP A 163 -9.78 9.24 7.87
CA TRP A 163 -9.82 8.73 6.50
C TRP A 163 -11.26 8.57 6.04
N ALA A 164 -11.60 9.19 4.91
CA ALA A 164 -12.95 9.20 4.36
C ALA A 164 -12.94 9.28 2.84
N ALA A 165 -13.99 8.72 2.23
CA ALA A 165 -14.23 8.84 0.79
C ALA A 165 -14.52 10.31 0.45
N ASP A 166 -13.83 10.81 -0.58
CA ASP A 166 -13.94 12.19 -1.03
C ASP A 166 -13.43 12.26 -2.47
N ILE A 167 -14.34 12.00 -3.42
CA ILE A 167 -14.05 12.04 -4.85
C ILE A 167 -13.75 13.47 -5.32
N GLU A 168 -14.27 14.49 -4.63
CA GLU A 168 -14.10 15.89 -5.02
C GLU A 168 -12.65 16.35 -4.83
N ALA A 169 -11.91 15.79 -3.88
CA ALA A 169 -10.47 16.04 -3.73
C ALA A 169 -9.65 15.72 -5.00
N PHE A 170 -10.14 14.83 -5.87
CA PHE A 170 -9.47 14.46 -7.11
C PHE A 170 -9.80 15.43 -8.26
N ARG A 171 -10.92 16.15 -8.19
CA ARG A 171 -11.48 16.92 -9.30
C ARG A 171 -10.62 18.13 -9.63
N SER A 172 -9.97 18.09 -10.79
CA SER A 172 -9.24 19.25 -11.31
C SER A 172 -10.15 20.24 -12.07
N GLY A 173 -11.43 19.91 -12.26
CA GLY A 173 -12.38 20.73 -13.02
C GLY A 173 -12.23 20.61 -14.55
N LEU A 174 -11.51 19.58 -15.01
CA LEU A 174 -11.43 19.18 -16.42
C LEU A 174 -12.78 18.65 -16.91
N ASP A 175 -13.09 18.90 -18.18
CA ASP A 175 -14.27 18.36 -18.85
C ASP A 175 -13.90 17.08 -19.62
N PHE A 176 -14.33 15.92 -19.10
CA PHE A 176 -14.03 14.64 -19.73
C PHE A 176 -15.00 14.24 -20.86
N SER A 177 -15.90 15.12 -21.31
CA SER A 177 -16.76 14.88 -22.47
C SER A 177 -16.00 14.85 -23.81
N SER A 178 -14.77 15.39 -23.83
CA SER A 178 -13.83 15.35 -24.95
C SER A 178 -12.45 14.90 -24.50
N VAL A 179 -11.69 14.29 -25.41
CA VAL A 179 -10.29 13.89 -25.18
C VAL A 179 -9.31 15.05 -25.36
N ASP A 180 -9.71 16.15 -25.98
CA ASP A 180 -8.83 17.30 -26.23
C ASP A 180 -8.68 18.14 -24.97
N LEU A 181 -7.43 18.48 -24.59
CA LEU A 181 -7.13 19.37 -23.47
C LEU A 181 -7.05 20.82 -23.98
N SER A 182 -8.07 21.62 -23.70
CA SER A 182 -8.05 23.05 -24.03
C SER A 182 -7.02 23.82 -23.18
N SER A 183 -6.65 25.02 -23.61
CA SER A 183 -5.76 25.89 -22.82
C SER A 183 -6.35 26.22 -21.44
N SER A 184 -7.67 26.43 -21.36
CA SER A 184 -8.35 26.70 -20.09
C SER A 184 -8.29 25.51 -19.12
N GLU A 185 -8.44 24.30 -19.66
CA GLU A 185 -8.33 23.06 -18.89
C GLU A 185 -6.89 22.77 -18.45
N LYS A 186 -5.91 23.06 -19.30
CA LYS A 186 -4.49 22.99 -18.93
C LYS A 186 -4.18 23.88 -17.72
N SER A 187 -4.73 25.11 -17.68
CA SER A 187 -4.63 25.98 -16.51
C SER A 187 -5.28 25.36 -15.27
N LYS A 188 -6.50 24.85 -15.38
CA LYS A 188 -7.19 24.19 -14.24
C LYS A 188 -6.41 22.98 -13.69
N LEU A 189 -5.82 22.18 -14.58
CA LEU A 189 -4.97 21.06 -14.18
C LEU A 189 -3.77 21.55 -13.36
N TYR A 190 -3.12 22.62 -13.80
CA TYR A 190 -1.99 23.23 -13.10
C TYR A 190 -2.41 23.83 -11.76
N ASP A 191 -3.55 24.51 -11.71
CA ASP A 191 -4.10 25.10 -10.50
C ASP A 191 -4.43 24.03 -9.46
N TRP A 192 -4.99 22.88 -9.87
CA TRP A 192 -5.24 21.76 -8.97
C TRP A 192 -3.96 21.23 -8.33
N TYR A 193 -2.89 21.04 -9.11
CA TYR A 193 -1.60 20.58 -8.59
C TYR A 193 -0.99 21.59 -7.60
N LEU A 194 -0.99 22.88 -7.96
CA LEU A 194 -0.49 23.94 -7.06
C LEU A 194 -1.30 24.04 -5.77
N ALA A 195 -2.63 23.98 -5.85
CA ALA A 195 -3.50 24.07 -4.69
C ALA A 195 -3.44 22.83 -3.79
N THR A 196 -3.28 21.64 -4.38
CA THR A 196 -3.31 20.37 -3.63
C THR A 196 -1.94 20.00 -3.10
N VAL A 197 -0.91 19.91 -3.94
CA VAL A 197 0.42 19.41 -3.55
C VAL A 197 1.49 20.50 -3.49
N GLY A 198 1.17 21.74 -3.84
CA GLY A 198 2.08 22.89 -3.75
C GLY A 198 3.03 23.07 -4.94
N GLU A 199 3.07 22.12 -5.86
CA GLU A 199 3.97 22.13 -7.02
C GLU A 199 3.34 21.45 -8.23
N ILE A 200 3.86 21.71 -9.43
CA ILE A 200 3.43 21.03 -10.66
C ILE A 200 4.49 20.00 -11.05
N PRO A 201 4.20 18.69 -10.96
CA PRO A 201 5.16 17.66 -11.33
C PRO A 201 5.67 17.84 -12.77
N PRO A 202 6.97 17.61 -13.05
CA PRO A 202 7.55 17.81 -14.39
C PRO A 202 6.81 17.05 -15.49
N TYR A 203 6.36 15.81 -15.22
CA TYR A 203 5.62 15.01 -16.19
C TYR A 203 4.29 15.65 -16.60
N VAL A 204 3.63 16.39 -15.69
CA VAL A 204 2.35 17.05 -15.98
C VAL A 204 2.56 18.13 -17.04
N ARG A 205 3.60 18.95 -16.89
CA ARG A 205 3.96 19.98 -17.88
C ARG A 205 4.35 19.35 -19.22
N PHE A 206 5.25 18.37 -19.17
CA PHE A 206 5.74 17.67 -20.36
C PHE A 206 4.58 17.03 -21.14
N MET A 207 3.69 16.31 -20.47
CA MET A 207 2.59 15.61 -21.12
C MET A 207 1.49 16.57 -21.58
N ALA A 208 1.19 17.65 -20.84
CA ALA A 208 0.24 18.66 -21.29
C ALA A 208 0.71 19.41 -22.54
N GLU A 209 2.02 19.53 -22.75
CA GLU A 209 2.60 20.14 -23.94
C GLU A 209 2.67 19.17 -25.13
N HIS A 210 3.23 17.98 -24.91
CA HIS A 210 3.58 17.08 -26.01
C HIS A 210 2.52 16.02 -26.30
N ARG A 211 1.69 15.66 -25.31
CA ARG A 211 0.66 14.61 -25.41
C ARG A 211 -0.62 15.00 -24.62
N PRO A 212 -1.24 16.16 -24.90
CA PRO A 212 -2.36 16.70 -24.11
C PRO A 212 -3.54 15.74 -23.94
N ARG A 213 -3.91 15.02 -25.01
CA ARG A 213 -4.97 13.99 -24.96
C ARG A 213 -4.65 12.89 -23.95
N LEU A 214 -3.39 12.46 -23.92
CA LEU A 214 -2.96 11.35 -23.07
C LEU A 214 -3.02 11.76 -21.59
N ILE A 215 -2.48 12.91 -21.21
CA ILE A 215 -2.57 13.36 -19.81
C ILE A 215 -4.02 13.60 -19.38
N LYS A 216 -4.87 14.14 -20.26
CA LYS A 216 -6.30 14.32 -19.97
C LYS A 216 -7.00 12.98 -19.73
N THR A 217 -6.79 11.99 -20.60
CA THR A 217 -7.36 10.64 -20.40
C THR A 217 -6.76 9.91 -19.18
N HIS A 218 -5.50 10.18 -18.85
CA HIS A 218 -4.89 9.66 -17.62
C HIS A 218 -5.56 10.26 -16.37
N ARG A 219 -5.77 11.58 -16.35
CA ARG A 219 -6.53 12.25 -15.29
C ARG A 219 -7.96 11.73 -15.21
N ALA A 220 -8.63 11.47 -16.33
CA ALA A 220 -9.98 10.90 -16.34
C ALA A 220 -10.05 9.55 -15.59
N ARG A 221 -9.02 8.70 -15.71
CA ARG A 221 -8.95 7.43 -14.96
C ARG A 221 -8.85 7.68 -13.46
N PHE A 222 -7.94 8.57 -13.06
CA PHE A 222 -7.65 8.87 -11.66
C PHE A 222 -8.81 9.57 -10.95
N GLU A 223 -9.42 10.59 -11.57
CA GLU A 223 -10.44 11.44 -10.94
C GLU A 223 -11.82 10.80 -10.81
N ASN A 224 -12.01 9.59 -11.36
CA ASN A 224 -13.30 8.90 -11.40
C ASN A 224 -13.21 7.49 -10.82
N MET A 225 -12.21 7.21 -9.99
CA MET A 225 -11.92 5.83 -9.56
C MET A 225 -12.37 5.50 -8.14
N LEU A 226 -12.32 6.45 -7.20
CA LEU A 226 -12.47 6.17 -5.76
C LEU A 226 -13.74 6.82 -5.17
N TYR A 227 -14.84 6.10 -5.20
CA TYR A 227 -16.14 6.50 -4.63
C TYR A 227 -16.36 5.96 -3.22
N HIS A 228 -15.79 4.80 -2.88
CA HIS A 228 -16.04 4.09 -1.63
C HIS A 228 -14.84 4.07 -0.69
N LEU A 229 -13.63 4.04 -1.26
CA LEU A 229 -12.40 4.07 -0.48
C LEU A 229 -12.06 5.48 -0.01
N PRO A 230 -11.38 5.61 1.13
CA PRO A 230 -10.78 6.88 1.51
C PRO A 230 -9.83 7.42 0.45
N LYS A 231 -9.84 8.73 0.19
CA LYS A 231 -8.94 9.35 -0.80
C LYS A 231 -7.47 9.06 -0.49
N GLN A 232 -7.13 8.94 0.80
CA GLN A 232 -5.79 8.62 1.32
C GLN A 232 -5.27 7.26 0.86
N MET A 233 -6.16 6.35 0.44
CA MET A 233 -5.76 5.07 -0.14
C MET A 233 -4.91 5.27 -1.39
N TRP A 234 -5.20 6.28 -2.21
CA TRP A 234 -4.42 6.57 -3.41
C TRP A 234 -2.94 6.85 -3.10
N PRO A 235 -2.58 7.92 -2.38
CA PRO A 235 -1.19 8.27 -2.22
C PRO A 235 -0.43 7.23 -1.40
N THR A 236 -1.05 6.59 -0.42
CA THR A 236 -0.38 5.52 0.33
C THR A 236 -0.12 4.28 -0.52
N THR A 237 -1.05 3.89 -1.38
CA THR A 237 -0.86 2.76 -2.32
C THR A 237 0.22 3.05 -3.35
N MET A 238 0.19 4.23 -3.95
CA MET A 238 1.15 4.65 -4.98
C MET A 238 2.53 4.89 -4.37
N LEU A 239 2.62 5.51 -3.19
CA LEU A 239 3.88 5.68 -2.45
C LEU A 239 4.53 4.32 -2.19
N TYR A 240 3.76 3.36 -1.68
CA TYR A 240 4.24 2.00 -1.47
C TYR A 240 4.80 1.38 -2.76
N TYR A 241 4.03 1.45 -3.85
CA TYR A 241 4.43 0.92 -5.15
C TYR A 241 5.72 1.59 -5.67
N HIS A 242 5.81 2.92 -5.58
CA HIS A 242 6.96 3.68 -6.08
C HIS A 242 8.22 3.44 -5.25
N VAL A 243 8.12 3.35 -3.92
CA VAL A 243 9.28 3.00 -3.06
C VAL A 243 9.78 1.60 -3.39
N MET A 244 8.88 0.62 -3.46
CA MET A 244 9.24 -0.77 -3.78
C MET A 244 9.79 -0.93 -5.20
N SER A 245 9.28 -0.16 -6.16
CA SER A 245 9.71 -0.19 -7.56
C SER A 245 10.88 0.76 -7.85
N ARG A 246 11.34 1.52 -6.86
CA ARG A 246 12.42 2.51 -6.95
C ARG A 246 12.18 3.58 -8.02
N LEU A 247 10.98 4.17 -8.01
CA LEU A 247 10.54 5.21 -8.95
C LEU A 247 10.49 6.57 -8.23
N ALA A 248 11.57 7.34 -8.38
CA ALA A 248 11.86 8.56 -7.61
C ALA A 248 10.74 9.62 -7.69
N GLU A 249 10.33 9.98 -8.90
CA GLU A 249 9.37 11.07 -9.13
C GLU A 249 8.00 10.76 -8.52
N GLY A 250 7.63 9.48 -8.51
CA GLY A 250 6.40 9.01 -7.89
C GLY A 250 6.44 9.03 -6.36
N ILE A 251 7.61 9.01 -5.73
CA ILE A 251 7.74 9.11 -4.28
C ILE A 251 7.35 10.52 -3.83
N ARG A 252 7.94 11.56 -4.43
CA ARG A 252 7.68 12.96 -4.05
C ARG A 252 6.21 13.33 -4.15
N GLU A 253 5.59 13.08 -5.30
CA GLU A 253 4.17 13.41 -5.53
C GLU A 253 3.26 12.75 -4.47
N ASN A 254 3.51 11.49 -4.14
CA ASN A 254 2.66 10.78 -3.19
C ASN A 254 2.94 11.13 -1.72
N VAL A 255 4.16 11.53 -1.37
CA VAL A 255 4.43 12.13 -0.04
C VAL A 255 3.69 13.46 0.12
N LEU A 256 3.72 14.32 -0.91
CA LEU A 256 3.00 15.59 -0.89
C LEU A 256 1.48 15.38 -0.84
N LEU A 257 0.93 14.41 -1.59
CA LEU A 257 -0.49 14.05 -1.51
C LEU A 257 -0.88 13.48 -0.14
N CYS A 258 -0.03 12.62 0.46
CA CYS A 258 -0.26 12.14 1.83
C CYS A 258 -0.42 13.34 2.79
N LYS A 259 0.52 14.30 2.73
CA LYS A 259 0.45 15.52 3.54
C LYS A 259 -0.80 16.35 3.25
N ALA A 260 -1.10 16.61 1.99
CA ALA A 260 -2.24 17.42 1.56
C ALA A 260 -3.59 16.82 1.98
N TRP A 261 -3.69 15.49 2.04
CA TRP A 261 -4.93 14.78 2.34
C TRP A 261 -5.02 14.25 3.77
N GLY A 262 -4.15 14.75 4.66
CA GLY A 262 -4.24 14.48 6.09
C GLY A 262 -3.87 13.05 6.48
N VAL A 263 -3.07 12.35 5.67
CA VAL A 263 -2.33 11.17 6.17
C VAL A 263 -1.32 11.70 7.17
N THR A 264 -1.16 11.07 8.33
CA THR A 264 -0.15 11.56 9.28
C THR A 264 1.27 11.31 8.76
N LYS A 265 2.25 12.06 9.26
CA LYS A 265 3.67 11.83 9.02
C LYS A 265 4.06 10.40 9.42
N ALA A 266 3.55 9.93 10.56
CA ALA A 266 3.77 8.58 11.04
C ALA A 266 3.23 7.52 10.05
N ASP A 267 1.97 7.63 9.61
CA ASP A 267 1.39 6.67 8.66
C ASP A 267 2.08 6.68 7.30
N THR A 268 2.57 7.85 6.87
CA THR A 268 3.36 7.98 5.64
C THR A 268 4.71 7.27 5.77
N LEU A 269 5.41 7.46 6.89
CA LEU A 269 6.65 6.75 7.19
C LEU A 269 6.45 5.25 7.36
N ASP A 270 5.32 4.81 7.92
CA ASP A 270 4.97 3.40 8.04
C ASP A 270 4.69 2.77 6.67
N THR A 271 4.03 3.51 5.77
CA THR A 271 3.84 3.09 4.37
C THR A 271 5.18 2.87 3.68
N ILE A 272 6.12 3.82 3.86
CA ILE A 272 7.50 3.73 3.36
C ILE A 272 8.21 2.53 3.98
N GLY A 273 8.19 2.40 5.31
CA GLY A 273 8.84 1.34 6.06
C GLY A 273 8.40 -0.03 5.57
N ASN A 274 7.10 -0.21 5.35
CA ASN A 274 6.56 -1.45 4.83
C ASN A 274 7.02 -1.74 3.40
N ALA A 275 7.10 -0.72 2.54
CA ALA A 275 7.61 -0.86 1.19
C ALA A 275 9.12 -1.19 1.15
N LEU A 276 9.91 -0.77 2.14
CA LEU A 276 11.33 -1.09 2.26
C LEU A 276 11.60 -2.58 2.46
N VAL A 277 10.60 -3.39 2.86
CA VAL A 277 10.72 -4.86 2.90
C VAL A 277 11.17 -5.43 1.55
N TYR A 278 10.74 -4.81 0.45
CA TYR A 278 11.13 -5.19 -0.90
C TYR A 278 11.99 -4.12 -1.58
N GLY A 279 11.77 -2.84 -1.29
CA GLY A 279 12.56 -1.73 -1.82
C GLY A 279 14.02 -1.73 -1.32
N GLN A 280 14.26 -2.34 -0.15
CA GLN A 280 15.53 -2.36 0.59
C GLN A 280 16.01 -0.95 0.98
N MET A 281 17.08 -0.88 1.78
CA MET A 281 17.55 0.39 2.36
C MET A 281 18.02 1.40 1.32
N GLU A 282 18.38 0.99 0.11
CA GLU A 282 18.77 1.95 -0.94
C GLU A 282 17.59 2.85 -1.36
N ALA A 283 16.35 2.37 -1.23
CA ALA A 283 15.18 3.21 -1.48
C ALA A 283 15.02 4.32 -0.42
N ALA A 284 15.55 4.14 0.80
CA ALA A 284 15.55 5.20 1.82
C ALA A 284 16.40 6.41 1.39
N THR A 285 17.55 6.19 0.74
CA THR A 285 18.34 7.28 0.15
C THR A 285 17.56 8.03 -0.92
N MET A 286 16.82 7.31 -1.76
CA MET A 286 15.95 7.92 -2.77
C MET A 286 14.86 8.76 -2.12
N ILE A 287 14.21 8.26 -1.08
CA ILE A 287 13.19 9.01 -0.33
C ILE A 287 13.77 10.30 0.27
N GLN A 288 14.96 10.24 0.87
CA GLN A 288 15.64 11.42 1.40
C GLN A 288 15.88 12.47 0.31
N ASN A 289 16.34 12.04 -0.87
CA ASN A 289 16.63 12.95 -1.98
C ASN A 289 15.36 13.59 -2.57
N GLU A 290 14.28 12.82 -2.70
CA GLU A 290 13.06 13.26 -3.39
C GLU A 290 12.08 13.99 -2.48
N ALA A 291 12.03 13.64 -1.20
CA ALA A 291 10.99 14.12 -0.28
C ALA A 291 11.50 14.41 1.15
N GLY A 292 12.81 14.38 1.40
CA GLY A 292 13.39 14.67 2.72
C GLY A 292 13.00 16.06 3.24
N ASP A 293 13.01 17.06 2.34
CA ASP A 293 12.56 18.44 2.61
C ASP A 293 11.10 18.50 3.11
N VAL A 294 10.23 17.67 2.54
CA VAL A 294 8.81 17.61 2.92
C VAL A 294 8.67 17.09 4.34
N PHE A 295 9.45 16.07 4.72
CA PHE A 295 9.42 15.48 6.07
C PHE A 295 10.03 16.39 7.15
N GLU A 296 11.07 17.16 6.83
CA GLU A 296 11.69 18.11 7.78
C GLU A 296 10.69 19.18 8.24
N GLY A 297 9.83 19.65 7.33
CA GLY A 297 8.78 20.65 7.60
C GLY A 297 7.39 20.08 7.88
N TRP A 298 7.26 18.77 8.15
CA TRP A 298 5.95 18.14 8.41
C TRP A 298 5.63 18.10 9.90
N VAL A 299 4.58 18.85 10.28
CA VAL A 299 3.90 18.81 11.58
C VAL A 299 2.49 18.23 11.36
N ASP A 300 2.11 17.26 12.18
CA ASP A 300 0.77 16.64 12.15
C ASP A 300 -0.31 17.57 12.73
#